data_AF-A0A4Q5RF15-F1
#
_entry.id   AF-A0A4Q5RF15-F1
#
_cell.length_a   1.000
_cell.length_b   1.000
_cell.length_c   1.000
_cell.angle_alpha   90.00
_cell.angle_beta   90.00
_cell.angle_gamma   90.00
#
_symmetry.space_group_name_H-M   'P 1'
#
loop_
_entity.id
_entity.type
_entity.pdbx_description
1 polymer ?
#
loop_
_entity_poly.entity_id
_entity_poly.type
_entity_poly.pdbx_seq_one_letter_code
_entity_poly.pdbx_strand_id
1 'polypeptide(L)'
;MRIPTFLAATFFCFALVSCSHGISGVNSSDPYVAEQAQKAQQLQTQVDSQKKVVDTEKDRLKALQTQLDGAKQNLKGRKQAGKV
;
A
#
# COMPACT_ATOMS: atom_id res chain seq x y z
N MET A 1 -17.70 -29.85 12.72
CA MET A 1 -16.74 -29.12 13.57
C MET A 1 -16.28 -27.89 12.81
N ARG A 2 -16.42 -26.69 13.39
CA ARG A 2 -16.06 -25.41 12.78
C ARG A 2 -14.69 -24.99 13.29
N ILE A 3 -13.76 -24.70 12.40
CA ILE A 3 -12.43 -24.15 12.73
C ILE A 3 -12.50 -22.64 12.46
N PRO A 4 -12.35 -21.76 13.46
CA PRO A 4 -12.20 -20.33 13.21
C PRO A 4 -10.71 -20.04 13.04
N THR A 5 -10.23 -20.00 11.80
CA THR A 5 -8.90 -19.46 11.49
C THR A 5 -8.99 -17.94 11.52
N PHE A 6 -8.53 -17.38 12.64
CA PHE A 6 -8.28 -15.96 12.82
C PHE A 6 -7.49 -15.42 11.63
N LEU A 7 -8.07 -14.42 10.97
CA LEU A 7 -7.48 -13.66 9.89
C LEU A 7 -6.29 -12.86 10.45
N ALA A 8 -5.11 -13.48 10.45
CA ALA A 8 -3.87 -12.81 10.80
C ALA A 8 -3.51 -11.85 9.67
N ALA A 9 -3.84 -10.57 9.86
CA ALA A 9 -3.35 -9.50 9.00
C ALA A 9 -1.84 -9.32 9.26
N THR A 10 -1.03 -10.06 8.52
CA THR A 10 0.42 -9.89 8.48
C THR A 10 0.74 -8.56 7.79
N PHE A 11 0.86 -7.51 8.60
CA PHE A 11 1.45 -6.24 8.20
C PHE A 11 2.96 -6.46 7.96
N PHE A 12 3.31 -6.80 6.72
CA PHE A 12 4.70 -6.89 6.29
C PHE A 12 5.20 -5.46 5.99
N CYS A 13 5.69 -4.76 7.00
CA CYS A 13 6.34 -3.46 6.83
C CYS A 13 7.74 -3.65 6.23
N PHE A 14 7.82 -3.69 4.90
CA PHE A 14 9.08 -3.45 4.18
C PHE A 14 9.46 -1.97 4.35
N ALA A 15 10.36 -1.69 5.31
CA ALA A 15 11.02 -0.41 5.41
C ALA A 15 12.00 -0.24 4.24
N LEU A 16 11.51 0.27 3.11
CA LEU A 16 12.34 0.63 1.94
C LEU A 16 13.07 1.95 2.22
N VAL A 17 14.25 1.84 2.84
CA VAL A 17 15.29 2.89 2.80
C VAL A 17 15.60 3.20 1.34
N SER A 18 15.19 4.39 0.87
CA SER A 18 15.43 4.85 -0.49
C SER A 18 16.87 5.35 -0.63
N CYS A 19 17.73 4.55 -1.25
CA CYS A 19 18.92 5.06 -1.92
C CYS A 19 18.54 5.43 -3.36
N SER A 20 18.36 6.72 -3.64
CA SER A 20 18.00 7.25 -4.97
C SER A 20 19.19 7.30 -5.94
N HIS A 21 19.90 6.18 -6.10
CA HIS A 21 20.86 6.00 -7.20
C HIS A 21 20.21 5.08 -8.22
N GLY A 22 19.96 5.59 -9.42
CA GLY A 22 19.43 4.78 -10.52
C GLY A 22 20.33 3.56 -10.76
N ILE A 23 19.72 2.45 -11.21
CA ILE A 23 20.48 1.21 -11.47
C ILE A 23 21.45 1.48 -12.62
N SER A 24 22.75 1.47 -12.30
CA SER A 24 23.84 1.60 -13.27
C SER A 24 24.17 0.24 -13.88
N GLY A 25 24.89 0.24 -15.01
CA GLY A 25 25.39 -0.99 -15.63
C GLY A 25 24.46 -1.67 -16.64
N VAL A 26 23.27 -1.10 -16.92
CA VAL A 26 22.32 -1.65 -17.93
C VAL A 26 22.90 -1.72 -19.35
N ASN A 27 23.90 -0.88 -19.65
CA ASN A 27 24.65 -0.86 -20.92
C ASN A 27 26.10 -1.33 -20.73
N SER A 28 26.39 -2.13 -19.71
CA SER A 28 27.74 -2.68 -19.49
C SER A 28 28.14 -3.61 -20.64
N SER A 29 29.41 -3.56 -21.05
CA SER A 29 29.98 -4.51 -22.00
C SER A 29 30.16 -5.91 -21.39
N ASP A 30 30.08 -6.02 -20.06
CA ASP A 30 30.01 -7.30 -19.36
C ASP A 30 28.55 -7.80 -19.37
N PRO A 31 28.25 -8.94 -20.02
CA PRO A 31 26.89 -9.44 -20.18
C PRO A 31 26.22 -9.80 -18.85
N TYR A 32 26.99 -10.25 -17.86
CA TYR A 32 26.46 -10.60 -16.54
C TYR A 32 26.06 -9.35 -15.76
N VAL A 33 26.89 -8.31 -15.82
CA VAL A 33 26.57 -7.01 -15.20
C VAL A 33 25.34 -6.38 -15.87
N ALA A 34 25.25 -6.44 -17.20
CA ALA A 34 24.10 -5.93 -17.94
C ALA A 34 22.80 -6.66 -17.57
N GLU A 35 22.81 -7.99 -17.49
CA GLU A 35 21.64 -8.79 -17.10
C GLU A 35 21.18 -8.45 -15.67
N GLN A 36 22.11 -8.37 -14.72
CA GLN A 36 21.77 -8.01 -13.34
C GLN A 36 21.19 -6.61 -13.23
N ALA A 37 21.76 -5.64 -13.93
CA ALA A 37 21.28 -4.28 -13.95
C ALA A 37 19.87 -4.18 -14.55
N GLN A 38 19.58 -4.93 -15.62
CA GLN A 38 18.23 -5.00 -16.20
C GLN A 38 17.24 -5.60 -15.20
N LYS A 39 17.59 -6.70 -14.53
CA LYS A 39 16.73 -7.31 -13.52
C LYS A 39 16.45 -6.37 -12.35
N ALA A 40 17.48 -5.67 -11.87
CA ALA A 40 17.32 -4.67 -10.80
C ALA A 40 16.43 -3.49 -11.26
N GLN A 41 16.55 -3.03 -12.51
CA GLN A 41 15.69 -1.99 -13.06
C GLN A 41 14.22 -2.44 -13.16
N GLN A 42 13.98 -3.69 -13.58
CA GLN A 42 12.64 -4.27 -13.61
C GLN A 42 12.04 -4.36 -12.21
N LEU A 43 12.81 -4.82 -11.22
CA LEU A 43 12.37 -4.87 -9.83
C LEU A 43 12.06 -3.48 -9.28
N GLN A 44 12.90 -2.48 -9.57
CA GLN A 44 12.66 -1.09 -9.17
C GLN A 44 11.34 -0.58 -9.75
N THR A 45 11.09 -0.83 -11.04
CA THR A 45 9.84 -0.45 -11.70
C THR A 45 8.62 -1.11 -11.04
N GLN A 46 8.73 -2.39 -10.66
CA GLN A 46 7.66 -3.09 -9.95
C GLN A 46 7.40 -2.50 -8.57
N VAL A 47 8.46 -2.19 -7.81
CA VAL A 47 8.36 -1.55 -6.49
C VAL A 47 7.69 -0.17 -6.60
N ASP A 48 8.09 0.65 -7.57
CA ASP A 48 7.51 1.98 -7.76
C ASP A 48 6.03 1.90 -8.17
N SER A 49 5.67 0.92 -8.99
CA SER A 49 4.27 0.65 -9.34
C SER A 49 3.45 0.24 -8.11
N GLN A 50 3.95 -0.70 -7.31
CA GLN A 50 3.28 -1.14 -6.09
C GLN A 50 3.12 -0.01 -5.06
N LYS A 51 4.12 0.88 -4.95
CA LYS A 51 4.05 2.05 -4.08
C LYS A 51 2.86 2.95 -4.46
N LYS A 52 2.66 3.21 -5.76
CA LYS A 52 1.51 3.99 -6.25
C LYS A 52 0.16 3.32 -5.93
N VAL A 53 0.08 2.00 -6.04
CA VAL A 53 -1.12 1.24 -5.64
C VAL A 53 -1.39 1.43 -4.14
N VAL A 54 -0.37 1.23 -3.30
CA VAL A 54 -0.48 1.40 -1.84
C VAL A 54 -0.94 2.81 -1.47
N ASP A 55 -0.37 3.83 -2.11
CA ASP A 55 -0.75 5.22 -1.81
C ASP A 55 -2.19 5.52 -2.23
N THR A 56 -2.64 4.96 -3.36
CA THR A 56 -4.05 5.05 -3.79
C THR A 56 -4.98 4.37 -2.78
N GLU A 57 -4.63 3.19 -2.28
CA GLU A 57 -5.43 2.47 -1.28
C GLU A 57 -5.48 3.19 0.06
N LYS A 58 -4.39 3.86 0.48
CA LYS A 58 -4.41 4.72 1.67
C LYS A 58 -5.41 5.86 1.54
N ASP A 59 -5.50 6.49 0.37
CA ASP A 59 -6.44 7.59 0.16
C ASP A 59 -7.88 7.10 0.11
N ARG A 60 -8.14 5.93 -0.49
CA ARG A 60 -9.45 5.25 -0.40
C ARG A 60 -9.84 4.96 1.04
N LEU A 61 -8.91 4.45 1.85
CA LEU A 61 -9.15 4.16 3.27
C LEU A 61 -9.51 5.43 4.05
N LYS A 62 -8.81 6.55 3.82
CA LYS A 62 -9.14 7.85 4.44
C LYS A 62 -10.55 8.30 4.06
N ALA A 63 -10.94 8.18 2.79
CA ALA A 63 -12.28 8.56 2.34
C ALA A 63 -13.37 7.72 3.04
N LEU A 64 -13.17 6.39 3.14
CA LEU A 64 -14.07 5.50 3.87
C LEU A 64 -14.15 5.85 5.36
N GLN A 65 -13.03 6.21 5.99
CA GLN A 65 -13.00 6.67 7.38
C GLN A 65 -13.87 7.92 7.57
N THR A 66 -13.75 8.91 6.68
CA THR A 66 -14.59 10.12 6.71
C THR A 66 -16.08 9.79 6.55
N GLN A 67 -16.43 8.91 5.62
CA GLN A 67 -17.83 8.47 5.44
C GLN A 67 -18.38 7.78 6.68
N LEU A 68 -17.58 6.91 7.32
CA LEU A 68 -17.96 6.22 8.55
C LEU A 68 -18.21 7.20 9.70
N ASP A 69 -17.34 8.20 9.85
CA ASP A 69 -17.48 9.20 10.90
C ASP A 69 -18.71 10.10 10.68
N GLY A 70 -18.98 10.49 9.43
CA GLY A 70 -20.23 11.17 9.06
C GLY A 70 -21.48 10.32 9.37
N ALA A 71 -21.45 9.04 9.05
CA ALA A 71 -22.55 8.12 9.36
C ALA A 71 -22.79 7.99 10.87
N LYS A 72 -21.73 7.91 11.69
CA LYS A 72 -21.82 7.90 13.16
C LYS A 72 -22.45 9.19 13.70
N GLN A 73 -22.05 10.34 13.17
CA GLN A 73 -22.62 11.64 13.56
C GLN A 73 -24.11 11.72 13.21
N ASN A 74 -24.49 11.33 12.00
CA ASN A 74 -25.89 11.27 11.58
C ASN A 74 -26.73 10.35 12.47
N LEU A 75 -26.21 9.17 12.82
CA LEU A 75 -26.89 8.26 13.74
C LEU A 75 -27.08 8.89 15.12
N LYS A 76 -26.06 9.58 15.65
CA LYS A 76 -26.13 10.29 16.93
C LYS A 76 -27.21 11.38 16.89
N GLY A 77 -27.25 12.20 15.84
CA GLY A 77 -28.25 13.25 15.66
C GLY A 77 -29.67 12.69 15.63
N ARG A 78 -29.90 11.61 14.86
CA ARG A 78 -31.22 10.92 14.82
C ARG A 78 -31.64 10.37 16.17
N LYS A 79 -30.71 9.78 16.93
CA LYS A 79 -30.98 9.28 18.29
C LYS A 79 -31.34 10.39 19.27
N GLN A 80 -30.80 11.60 19.09
CA GLN A 80 -31.14 12.75 19.93
C GLN A 80 -32.52 13.31 19.54
N ALA A 81 -32.80 13.43 18.24
CA ALA A 81 -34.09 13.92 17.74
C ALA A 81 -35.27 13.02 18.14
N GLY A 82 -35.09 11.69 18.15
CA GLY A 82 -36.14 10.75 18.56
C GLY A 82 -36.33 10.59 20.08
N LYS A 83 -35.60 11.36 20.90
CA LYS A 83 -35.76 11.41 22.36
C LYS A 83 -36.57 12.63 22.83
N VAL A 84 -36.93 13.51 21.91
CA VAL A 84 -37.84 14.65 22.11
C VAL A 84 -39.25 14.19 21.79
#